data_AF-A0A9Q3FKJ3-F1
#
_entry.id   AF-A0A9Q3FKJ3-F1
#
_cell.length_a   1.000
_cell.length_b   1.000
_cell.length_c   1.000
_cell.angle_alpha   90.00
_cell.angle_beta   90.00
_cell.angle_gamma   90.00
#
_symmetry.space_group_name_H-M   'P 1'
#
loop_
_entity.id
_entity.type
_entity.pdbx_description
1 polymer ?
#
loop_
_entity_poly.entity_id
_entity_poly.type
_entity_poly.pdbx_seq_one_letter_code
_entity_poly.pdbx_strand_id
1 'polypeptide(L)'
;MDMLRIFGSKAYIHDHNFQKDMSSRAVVGYHVGIAQDSRGWLFWILDKKQIVKSASVKFDEATVFQGNKLEIDTIQVKDLFNGAMISEIEKQEQLVNCLNSENAIPDILPSSYKEAM
;
A
#
# COMPACT_ATOMS: atom_id res chain seq x y z
N MET A 1 -27.04 1.45 11.29
CA MET A 1 -25.75 2.07 11.65
C MET A 1 -24.71 1.08 11.14
N ASP A 2 -24.60 0.91 9.82
CA ASP A 2 -23.99 -0.30 9.23
C ASP A 2 -23.12 0.08 8.02
N MET A 3 -22.10 0.90 8.26
CA MET A 3 -21.08 1.24 7.26
C MET A 3 -19.82 0.38 7.36
N LEU A 4 -19.73 -0.46 8.40
CA LEU A 4 -18.58 -1.33 8.60
C LEU A 4 -18.62 -2.47 7.58
N ARG A 5 -17.63 -2.49 6.68
CA ARG A 5 -17.42 -3.52 5.66
C ARG A 5 -15.99 -4.01 5.75
N ILE A 6 -15.75 -5.25 5.33
CA ILE A 6 -14.42 -5.84 5.42
C ILE A 6 -13.46 -5.11 4.47
N PHE A 7 -12.33 -4.64 4.99
CA PHE A 7 -11.25 -4.08 4.17
C PHE A 7 -10.66 -5.16 3.26
N GLY A 8 -10.33 -4.80 2.03
CA GLY A 8 -9.82 -5.74 1.03
C GLY A 8 -10.88 -6.67 0.44
N SER A 9 -12.16 -6.53 0.82
CA SER A 9 -13.24 -7.29 0.18
C SER A 9 -13.44 -6.84 -1.27
N LYS A 10 -13.81 -7.80 -2.12
CA LYS A 10 -14.20 -7.53 -3.50
C LYS A 10 -15.56 -6.84 -3.50
N ALA A 11 -15.70 -5.77 -4.25
CA ALA A 11 -16.93 -5.03 -4.42
C ALA A 11 -17.23 -4.77 -5.89
N TYR A 12 -18.50 -4.79 -6.22
CA TYR A 12 -19.03 -4.43 -7.53
C TYR A 12 -19.62 -3.04 -7.43
N ILE A 13 -18.94 -2.08 -8.06
CA ILE A 13 -19.25 -0.66 -8.01
C ILE A 13 -20.11 -0.33 -9.22
N HIS A 14 -21.28 0.26 -8.98
CA HIS A 14 -22.12 0.69 -10.09
C HIS A 14 -21.50 1.91 -10.78
N ASP A 15 -21.31 1.82 -12.09
CA ASP A 15 -20.81 2.93 -12.91
C ASP A 15 -21.98 3.62 -13.61
N HIS A 16 -22.25 4.85 -13.19
CA HIS A 16 -23.36 5.67 -13.68
C HIS A 16 -23.06 6.34 -15.04
N ASN A 17 -21.83 6.29 -15.53
CA ASN A 17 -21.42 6.97 -16.76
C ASN A 17 -21.63 6.15 -18.04
N PHE A 18 -22.13 4.92 -17.94
CA PHE A 18 -22.37 4.10 -19.14
C PHE A 18 -23.61 4.58 -19.90
N GLN A 19 -23.37 5.29 -21.00
CA GLN A 19 -24.36 5.58 -22.03
C GLN A 19 -24.70 4.30 -22.81
N LYS A 20 -25.94 3.83 -22.63
CA LYS A 20 -26.77 3.14 -23.62
C LYS A 20 -26.33 1.79 -24.23
N ASP A 21 -25.14 1.27 -23.94
CA ASP A 21 -24.70 -0.04 -24.45
C ASP A 21 -24.85 -1.17 -23.42
N MET A 22 -25.05 -2.39 -23.92
CA MET A 22 -25.25 -3.63 -23.16
C MET A 22 -23.99 -4.08 -22.38
N SER A 23 -23.07 -3.17 -22.09
CA SER A 23 -21.83 -3.41 -21.36
C SER A 23 -22.07 -3.57 -19.85
N SER A 24 -21.13 -4.24 -19.18
CA SER A 24 -21.17 -4.44 -17.73
C SER A 24 -21.34 -3.10 -17.01
N ARG A 25 -22.45 -2.95 -16.27
CA ARG A 25 -22.80 -1.75 -15.48
C ARG A 25 -22.07 -1.68 -14.15
N ALA A 26 -21.14 -2.61 -13.91
CA ALA A 26 -20.43 -2.73 -12.67
C ALA A 26 -18.93 -2.89 -12.92
N VAL A 27 -18.15 -2.12 -12.15
CA VAL A 27 -16.69 -2.20 -12.11
C VAL A 27 -16.27 -2.93 -10.84
N VAL A 28 -15.34 -3.86 -10.98
CA VAL A 28 -14.78 -4.60 -9.84
C VAL A 28 -13.71 -3.74 -9.17
N GLY A 29 -13.79 -3.60 -7.86
CA GLY A 29 -12.77 -2.95 -7.05
C GLY A 29 -12.64 -3.58 -5.67
N TYR A 30 -11.58 -3.20 -4.96
CA TYR A 30 -11.29 -3.67 -3.61
C TYR A 30 -11.56 -2.56 -2.61
N HIS A 31 -12.29 -2.87 -1.54
CA HIS A 31 -12.60 -1.90 -0.50
C HIS A 31 -11.34 -1.45 0.24
N VAL A 32 -11.00 -0.16 0.17
CA VAL A 32 -9.81 0.42 0.84
C VAL A 32 -10.17 1.35 1.98
N GLY A 33 -11.43 1.81 2.06
CA GLY A 33 -11.91 2.55 3.22
C GLY A 33 -13.20 3.32 3.00
N ILE A 34 -13.44 4.27 3.89
CA ILE A 34 -14.65 5.08 3.92
C ILE A 34 -14.28 6.49 3.48
N ALA A 35 -15.08 7.10 2.61
CA ALA A 35 -14.83 8.46 2.18
C ALA A 35 -15.21 9.45 3.29
N GLN A 36 -14.32 10.39 3.65
CA GLN A 36 -14.58 11.36 4.72
C GLN A 36 -15.74 12.31 4.39
N ASP A 37 -15.84 12.76 3.14
CA ASP A 37 -16.81 13.80 2.75
C ASP A 37 -18.16 13.24 2.26
N SER A 38 -18.33 11.92 2.20
CA SER A 38 -19.62 11.34 1.81
C SER A 38 -19.88 10.02 2.51
N ARG A 39 -21.16 9.67 2.66
CA ARG A 39 -21.64 8.36 3.12
C ARG A 39 -21.39 7.21 2.11
N GLY A 40 -20.18 7.14 1.57
CA GLY A 40 -19.76 6.18 0.54
C GLY A 40 -18.40 5.59 0.88
N TRP A 41 -18.01 4.60 0.09
CA TRP A 41 -16.78 3.85 0.29
C TRP A 41 -15.75 4.21 -0.79
N LEU A 42 -14.49 3.94 -0.46
CA LEU A 42 -13.34 4.07 -1.34
C LEU A 42 -12.94 2.69 -1.84
N PHE A 43 -12.68 2.60 -3.14
CA PHE A 43 -12.33 1.37 -3.81
C PHE A 43 -11.09 1.53 -4.68
N TRP A 44 -10.20 0.56 -4.62
CA TRP A 44 -9.10 0.44 -5.56
C TRP A 44 -9.52 -0.38 -6.77
N ILE A 45 -9.46 0.22 -7.96
CA ILE A 45 -9.72 -0.47 -9.22
C ILE A 45 -8.37 -0.87 -9.83
N LEU A 46 -8.10 -2.18 -9.89
CA LEU A 46 -6.82 -2.71 -10.39
C LEU A 46 -6.53 -2.31 -11.84
N ASP A 47 -7.55 -2.38 -12.70
CA ASP A 47 -7.44 -2.11 -14.13
C ASP A 47 -7.01 -0.66 -14.42
N LYS A 48 -7.61 0.28 -13.69
CA LYS A 48 -7.37 1.73 -13.84
C LYS A 48 -6.29 2.26 -12.90
N LYS A 49 -5.76 1.44 -11.99
CA LYS A 49 -4.80 1.81 -10.93
C LYS A 49 -5.19 3.10 -10.21
N GLN A 50 -6.47 3.25 -9.88
CA GLN A 50 -7.02 4.47 -9.30
C GLN A 50 -7.98 4.15 -8.15
N ILE A 51 -8.11 5.11 -7.24
CA ILE A 51 -9.11 5.09 -6.18
C ILE A 51 -10.40 5.74 -6.70
N VAL A 52 -11.52 5.04 -6.55
CA VAL A 52 -12.85 5.56 -6.87
C VAL A 52 -13.72 5.56 -5.63
N LYS A 53 -14.52 6.61 -5.51
CA LYS A 53 -15.50 6.81 -4.45
C LYS A 53 -16.89 6.44 -4.96
N SER A 54 -17.62 5.58 -4.24
CA SER A 54 -18.99 5.24 -4.59
C SER A 54 -19.82 4.81 -3.38
N ALA A 55 -21.11 5.15 -3.39
CA ALA A 55 -22.09 4.72 -2.40
C ALA A 55 -23.00 3.58 -2.91
N SER A 56 -23.06 3.36 -4.22
CA SER A 56 -23.90 2.32 -4.82
C SER A 56 -23.05 1.12 -5.18
N VAL A 57 -22.89 0.22 -4.21
CA VAL A 57 -21.97 -0.91 -4.31
C VAL A 57 -22.58 -2.20 -3.75
N LYS A 58 -22.16 -3.33 -4.31
CA LYS A 58 -22.47 -4.66 -3.78
C LYS A 58 -21.17 -5.33 -3.33
N PHE A 59 -21.05 -5.58 -2.03
CA PHE A 59 -19.90 -6.28 -1.47
C PHE A 59 -20.06 -7.79 -1.62
N ASP A 60 -18.96 -8.45 -1.97
CA ASP A 60 -18.82 -9.91 -1.98
C ASP A 60 -17.83 -10.29 -0.87
N GLU A 61 -18.34 -10.30 0.36
CA GLU A 61 -17.56 -10.59 1.58
C GLU A 61 -17.38 -12.11 1.78
N ALA A 62 -18.12 -12.93 1.03
CA ALA A 62 -18.08 -14.38 1.15
C ALA A 62 -16.71 -14.98 0.76
N THR A 63 -16.02 -14.34 -0.19
CA THR A 63 -14.67 -14.75 -0.61
C THR A 63 -13.60 -14.45 0.44
N VAL A 64 -13.82 -13.51 1.36
CA VAL A 64 -12.89 -13.23 2.47
C VAL A 64 -13.07 -14.25 3.61
N PHE A 65 -14.29 -14.74 3.82
CA PHE A 65 -14.63 -15.70 4.87
C PHE A 65 -14.43 -17.17 4.49
N GLN A 66 -14.53 -17.51 3.21
CA GLN A 66 -14.13 -18.83 2.73
C GLN A 66 -12.61 -18.87 2.79
N GLY A 67 -12.08 -19.52 3.83
CA GLY A 67 -10.66 -19.61 4.18
C GLY A 67 -9.77 -20.30 3.15
N ASN A 68 -9.85 -19.88 1.88
CA ASN A 68 -8.64 -19.70 1.11
C ASN A 68 -7.85 -18.65 1.87
N LYS A 69 -7.01 -19.17 2.77
CA LYS A 69 -5.80 -18.51 3.24
C LYS A 69 -5.18 -17.94 1.96
N LEU A 70 -5.45 -16.68 1.65
CA LEU A 70 -4.54 -15.91 0.83
C LEU A 70 -3.34 -15.89 1.75
N GLU A 71 -2.44 -16.86 1.54
CA GLU A 71 -1.10 -16.77 2.04
C GLU A 71 -0.65 -15.42 1.50
N ILE A 72 -0.73 -14.40 2.35
CA ILE A 72 0.13 -13.25 2.21
C ILE A 72 1.48 -13.93 2.33
N ASP A 73 2.02 -14.38 1.19
CA ASP A 73 3.39 -14.83 1.11
C ASP A 73 4.14 -13.73 1.82
N THR A 74 4.69 -14.10 2.98
CA THR A 74 5.36 -13.14 3.84
C THR A 74 6.44 -12.57 2.97
N ILE A 75 6.24 -11.37 2.44
CA ILE A 75 7.17 -10.81 1.49
C ILE A 75 8.41 -10.61 2.32
N GLN A 76 9.40 -11.48 2.10
CA GLN A 76 10.59 -11.44 2.90
C GLN A 76 11.25 -10.11 2.54
N VAL A 77 11.72 -9.35 3.52
CA VAL A 77 12.32 -8.03 3.26
C VAL A 77 13.45 -8.12 2.22
N LYS A 78 14.13 -9.28 2.15
CA LYS A 78 15.12 -9.66 1.12
C LYS A 78 14.59 -9.65 -0.33
N ASP A 79 13.29 -9.82 -0.53
CA ASP A 79 12.64 -9.81 -1.85
C ASP A 79 12.21 -8.39 -2.26
N LEU A 80 12.12 -7.44 -1.32
CA LEU A 80 11.84 -6.01 -1.61
C LEU A 80 13.10 -5.21 -1.95
N PHE A 81 14.25 -5.61 -1.40
CA PHE A 81 15.48 -4.83 -1.51
C PHE A 81 16.61 -5.71 -2.05
N ASN A 82 17.18 -5.34 -3.20
CA ASN A 82 18.43 -5.94 -3.67
C ASN A 82 19.52 -5.78 -2.59
N GLY A 83 20.38 -6.78 -2.40
CA GLY A 83 21.38 -6.80 -1.31
C GLY A 83 22.27 -5.56 -1.20
N ALA A 84 22.45 -4.81 -2.29
CA ALA A 84 23.13 -3.51 -2.28
C ALA A 84 22.41 -2.45 -1.43
N MET A 85 21.07 -2.38 -1.51
CA MET A 85 20.26 -1.45 -0.70
C MET A 85 20.32 -1.79 0.79
N ILE A 86 20.30 -3.07 1.14
CA ILE A 86 20.42 -3.52 2.53
C ILE A 86 21.77 -3.12 3.11
N SER A 87 22.86 -3.32 2.35
CA SER A 87 24.21 -2.94 2.80
C SER A 87 24.39 -1.44 2.99
N GLU A 88 23.64 -0.61 2.26
CA GLU A 88 23.71 0.84 2.40
C GLU A 88 22.92 1.32 3.63
N ILE A 89 21.78 0.69 3.91
CA ILE A 89 20.99 0.94 5.13
C ILE A 89 21.80 0.57 6.38
N GLU A 90 22.48 -0.58 6.37
CA GLU A 90 23.33 -1.01 7.49
C GLU A 90 24.50 -0.04 7.75
N LYS A 91 25.12 0.51 6.69
CA LYS A 91 26.16 1.55 6.85
C LYS A 91 25.58 2.83 7.45
N GLN A 92 24.39 3.23 7.05
CA GLN A 92 23.73 4.43 7.58
C GLN A 92 23.35 4.26 9.06
N GLU A 93 22.85 3.09 9.45
CA GLU A 93 22.56 2.80 10.87
C GLU A 93 23.85 2.80 11.73
N GLN A 94 24.95 2.27 11.20
CA GLN A 94 26.25 2.33 11.89
C GLN A 94 26.73 3.78 12.05
N LEU A 95 26.60 4.62 11.01
CA LEU A 95 26.97 6.04 11.07
C LEU A 95 26.12 6.80 12.10
N VAL A 96 24.81 6.55 12.15
CA VAL A 96 23.90 7.15 13.14
C VAL A 96 24.26 6.71 14.56
N ASN A 97 24.59 5.43 14.76
CA ASN A 97 25.02 4.93 16.07
C ASN A 97 26.37 5.52 16.50
N CYS A 98 27.30 5.73 15.58
CA CYS A 98 28.57 6.41 15.86
C CYS A 98 28.38 7.91 16.19
N LEU A 99 27.43 8.59 15.55
CA LEU A 99 27.11 10.00 15.84
C LEU A 99 26.47 10.19 17.23
N ASN A 100 25.70 9.20 17.70
CA ASN A 100 25.04 9.22 19.01
C ASN A 100 25.95 8.80 20.18
N SER A 101 27.12 8.21 19.90
CA SER A 101 28.18 8.02 20.90
C SER A 101 29.15 9.19 20.82
N GLU A 102 29.26 10.02 21.86
CA GLU A 102 30.16 11.19 21.92
C GLU A 102 31.67 10.84 21.91
N ASN A 103 32.14 9.83 21.17
CA ASN A 103 33.58 9.58 21.03
C ASN A 103 33.96 8.99 19.67
N ALA A 104 34.92 9.69 19.04
CA ALA A 104 35.75 9.31 17.90
C ALA A 104 35.07 9.33 16.52
N ILE A 105 35.42 10.35 15.74
CA ILE A 105 35.28 10.39 14.27
C ILE A 105 36.12 9.24 13.71
N PRO A 106 35.54 8.17 13.14
CA PRO A 106 36.32 7.10 12.58
C PRO A 106 36.80 7.47 11.17
N ASP A 107 38.00 7.03 10.80
CA ASP A 107 38.71 7.34 9.53
C ASP A 107 38.04 6.76 8.25
N ILE A 108 36.77 6.39 8.35
CA ILE A 108 35.95 5.73 7.32
C ILE A 108 35.16 6.77 6.50
N LEU A 109 35.27 8.07 6.83
CA LEU A 109 34.64 9.15 6.07
C LEU A 109 35.21 9.19 4.64
N PRO A 110 34.35 9.13 3.59
CA PRO A 110 34.76 9.40 2.23
C PRO A 110 35.40 10.79 2.14
N SER A 111 36.46 10.93 1.35
CA SER A 111 37.27 12.15 1.22
C SER A 111 36.45 13.44 1.03
N SER A 112 35.30 13.31 0.35
CA SER A 112 34.34 14.40 0.11
C SER A 112 33.82 15.10 1.37
N TYR A 113 33.81 14.44 2.53
CA TYR A 113 33.38 15.05 3.78
C TYR A 113 34.53 15.67 4.58
N LYS A 114 35.77 15.22 4.35
CA LYS A 114 36.97 15.81 4.96
C LYS A 114 37.33 17.16 4.33
N GLU A 115 36.89 17.43 3.11
CA GLU A 115 37.15 18.70 2.38
C GLU A 115 36.13 19.82 2.70
N ALA A 116 35.07 19.53 3.46
CA ALA A 116 34.01 20.49 3.80
C ALA A 116 34.08 21.02 5.25
N MET A 117 35.15 20.70 5.98
CA MET A 117 35.52 21.25 7.30
C MET A 117 36.80 22.06 7.18
#